data_AF-A0A2P6JLI1-F1
#
_entry.id   AF-A0A2P6JLI1-F1
#
_cell.length_a   1.000
_cell.length_b   1.000
_cell.length_c   1.000
_cell.angle_alpha   90.00
_cell.angle_beta   90.00
_cell.angle_gamma   90.00
#
_symmetry.space_group_name_H-M   'P 1'
#
loop_
_entity.id
_entity.type
_entity.pdbx_description
1 polymer ?
#
loop_
_entity_poly.entity_id
_entity_poly.type
_entity_poly.pdbx_seq_one_letter_code
_entity_poly.pdbx_strand_id
1 'polypeptide(L)'
;MLTKLYAFLLGSLCESLTKNYLHGTCGKGYKGRTEYLKSKNIIDEELQSELDWLWEARNRMHFFMLPGREYQNDYDNDFHMRAVGAFRGLIAALNKHGPL
;
A
#
# COMPACT_ATOMS: atom_id res chain seq x y z
N MET A 1 17.63 -2.01 -8.67
CA MET A 1 17.23 -0.78 -7.94
C MET A 1 16.57 -1.15 -6.64
N LEU A 2 17.16 -0.74 -5.52
CA LEU A 2 16.72 -1.13 -4.19
C LEU A 2 15.34 -0.52 -3.83
N THR A 3 15.11 0.75 -4.17
CA THR A 3 13.87 1.48 -3.85
C THR A 3 12.61 0.87 -4.46
N LYS A 4 12.69 0.46 -5.73
CA LYS A 4 11.60 -0.24 -6.44
C LYS A 4 11.23 -1.56 -5.75
N LEU A 5 12.23 -2.33 -5.33
CA LEU A 5 12.00 -3.58 -4.60
C LEU A 5 11.36 -3.32 -3.23
N TYR A 6 11.73 -2.24 -2.54
CA TYR A 6 11.08 -1.86 -1.29
C TYR A 6 9.61 -1.50 -1.48
N ALA A 7 9.27 -0.71 -2.49
CA ALA A 7 7.87 -0.37 -2.73
C ALA A 7 7.02 -1.59 -3.10
N PHE A 8 7.59 -2.53 -3.87
CA PHE A 8 6.94 -3.80 -4.15
C PHE A 8 6.67 -4.59 -2.86
N LEU A 9 7.69 -4.71 -2.01
CA LEU A 9 7.59 -5.40 -0.73
C LEU A 9 6.52 -4.74 0.16
N LEU A 10 6.55 -3.42 0.31
CA LEU A 10 5.58 -2.68 1.12
C LEU A 10 4.15 -2.84 0.60
N GLY A 11 3.94 -2.73 -0.72
CA GLY A 11 2.62 -2.98 -1.32
C GLY A 11 2.11 -4.40 -1.06
N SER A 12 2.97 -5.41 -1.21
CA SER A 12 2.63 -6.81 -0.89
C SER A 12 2.37 -7.05 0.60
N LEU A 13 3.08 -6.36 1.48
CA LEU A 13 2.83 -6.41 2.93
C LEU A 13 1.47 -5.80 3.27
N CYS A 14 1.15 -4.60 2.75
CA CYS A 14 -0.16 -3.99 2.93
C CYS A 14 -1.29 -4.89 2.42
N GLU A 15 -1.10 -5.54 1.26
CA GLU A 15 -2.05 -6.52 0.73
C GLU A 15 -2.26 -7.71 1.67
N SER A 16 -1.18 -8.25 2.23
CA SER A 16 -1.23 -9.40 3.13
C SER A 16 -1.85 -9.05 4.47
N LEU A 17 -1.46 -7.92 5.06
CA LEU A 17 -2.00 -7.42 6.34
C LEU A 17 -3.51 -7.21 6.26
N THR A 18 -3.99 -6.50 5.23
CA THR A 18 -5.43 -6.29 5.03
C THR A 18 -6.17 -7.60 4.77
N LYS A 19 -5.51 -8.64 4.22
CA LYS A 19 -6.11 -9.96 3.98
C LYS A 19 -6.32 -10.71 5.28
N ASN A 20 -5.27 -10.73 6.11
CA ASN A 20 -5.26 -11.45 7.37
C ASN A 20 -6.21 -10.77 8.37
N TYR A 21 -6.13 -9.45 8.48
CA TYR A 21 -6.97 -8.68 9.38
C TYR A 21 -8.47 -8.81 9.06
N LEU A 22 -8.83 -8.88 7.78
CA LEU A 22 -10.22 -9.02 7.34
C LEU A 22 -10.63 -10.46 7.04
N HIS A 23 -9.83 -11.44 7.45
CA HIS A 23 -10.14 -12.84 7.24
C HIS A 23 -11.51 -13.19 7.84
N GLY A 24 -12.34 -13.93 7.09
CA GLY A 24 -13.72 -14.25 7.49
C GLY A 24 -14.70 -13.06 7.49
N THR A 25 -14.23 -11.82 7.24
CA THR A 25 -15.06 -10.60 7.29
C THR A 25 -15.27 -9.99 5.91
N CYS A 26 -14.22 -9.82 5.11
CA CYS A 26 -14.30 -9.22 3.78
C CYS A 26 -13.56 -10.06 2.72
N GLY A 27 -14.31 -10.67 1.80
CA GLY A 27 -13.79 -11.49 0.71
C GLY A 27 -13.45 -10.75 -0.59
N LYS A 28 -13.39 -9.41 -0.57
CA LYS A 28 -13.13 -8.59 -1.77
C LYS A 28 -11.62 -8.49 -2.09
N GLY A 29 -11.31 -8.03 -3.31
CA GLY A 29 -9.94 -7.65 -3.71
C GLY A 29 -9.37 -6.51 -2.86
N TYR A 30 -8.10 -6.14 -3.07
CA TYR A 30 -7.39 -5.16 -2.23
C TYR A 30 -8.17 -3.84 -2.06
N LYS A 31 -8.59 -3.20 -3.16
CA LYS A 31 -9.37 -1.96 -3.11
C LYS A 31 -10.72 -2.10 -2.38
N GLY A 32 -11.37 -3.26 -2.52
CA GLY A 32 -12.60 -3.53 -1.77
C GLY A 32 -12.37 -3.71 -0.27
N ARG A 33 -11.17 -4.16 0.12
CA ARG A 33 -10.75 -4.24 1.53
C ARG A 33 -10.40 -2.87 2.09
N THR A 34 -9.70 -2.00 1.35
CA THR A 34 -9.42 -0.62 1.79
C THR A 34 -10.70 0.21 1.90
N GLU A 35 -11.64 0.07 0.97
CA GLU A 35 -12.97 0.68 1.05
C GLU A 35 -13.76 0.19 2.27
N TYR A 36 -13.71 -1.11 2.57
CA TYR A 36 -14.32 -1.66 3.77
C TYR A 36 -13.74 -1.05 5.04
N LEU A 37 -12.40 -0.97 5.15
CA LEU A 37 -11.73 -0.36 6.31
C LEU A 37 -12.14 1.10 6.52
N LYS A 38 -12.27 1.87 5.43
CA LYS A 38 -12.80 3.26 5.49
C LYS A 38 -14.25 3.28 5.97
N SER A 39 -15.11 2.42 5.41
CA SER A 39 -16.53 2.34 5.81
C SER A 39 -16.74 2.01 7.29
N LYS A 40 -15.74 1.36 7.92
CA LYS A 40 -15.70 1.04 9.34
C LYS A 40 -14.96 2.08 10.19
N ASN A 41 -14.53 3.19 9.60
CA ASN A 41 -13.73 4.23 10.24
C ASN A 41 -12.44 3.69 10.89
N ILE A 42 -11.86 2.62 10.33
CA ILE A 42 -10.58 2.07 10.78
C ILE A 42 -9.42 2.86 10.14
N ILE A 43 -9.59 3.25 8.88
CA ILE A 43 -8.70 4.17 8.17
C ILE A 43 -9.51 5.39 7.72
N ASP A 44 -8.84 6.53 7.56
CA ASP A 44 -9.41 7.73 6.96
C ASP A 44 -9.27 7.71 5.42
N GLU A 45 -9.85 8.73 4.79
CA GLU A 45 -9.83 8.88 3.33
C GLU A 45 -8.42 9.14 2.77
N GLU A 46 -7.59 9.85 3.54
CA GLU A 46 -6.21 10.15 3.16
C GLU A 46 -5.39 8.85 3.11
N LEU A 47 -5.45 8.03 4.16
CA LEU A 47 -4.77 6.75 4.22
C LEU A 47 -5.30 5.76 3.18
N GLN A 48 -6.61 5.76 2.89
CA GLN A 48 -7.15 4.97 1.78
C GLN A 48 -6.50 5.37 0.44
N SER A 49 -6.41 6.67 0.17
CA SER A 49 -5.80 7.20 -1.06
C SER A 49 -4.33 6.79 -1.19
N GLU A 50 -3.57 6.85 -0.09
CA GLU A 50 -2.17 6.45 -0.05
C GLU A 50 -1.97 4.93 -0.27
N LEU A 51 -2.85 4.11 0.30
CA LEU A 51 -2.83 2.65 0.12
C LEU A 51 -3.19 2.25 -1.31
N ASP A 52 -4.21 2.89 -1.88
CA ASP A 52 -4.61 2.67 -3.27
C ASP A 52 -3.52 3.14 -4.24
N TRP A 53 -2.86 4.28 -3.97
CA TRP A 53 -1.69 4.73 -4.73
C TRP A 53 -0.57 3.69 -4.71
N LEU A 54 -0.21 3.17 -3.53
CA LEU A 54 0.86 2.18 -3.38
C LEU A 54 0.52 0.88 -4.13
N TRP A 55 -0.74 0.45 -4.09
CA TRP A 55 -1.25 -0.70 -4.83
C TRP A 55 -1.15 -0.51 -6.34
N GLU A 56 -1.57 0.65 -6.85
CA GLU A 56 -1.45 0.97 -8.27
C GLU A 56 0.00 1.11 -8.71
N ALA A 57 0.88 1.64 -7.85
CA ALA A 57 2.31 1.70 -8.12
C ALA A 57 2.93 0.29 -8.21
N ARG A 58 2.53 -0.63 -7.33
CA ARG A 58 2.91 -2.05 -7.39
C ARG A 58 2.40 -2.72 -8.67
N ASN A 59 1.14 -2.52 -9.05
CA ASN A 59 0.55 -3.17 -10.23
C ASN A 59 1.08 -2.63 -11.55
N ARG A 60 1.42 -1.34 -11.61
CA ARG A 60 2.05 -0.72 -12.78
C ARG A 60 3.55 -0.99 -12.85
N MET A 61 4.08 -1.83 -11.98
CA MET A 61 5.47 -2.23 -11.95
C MET A 61 5.78 -3.24 -13.08
N HIS A 62 5.50 -2.84 -14.32
CA HIS A 62 5.93 -3.56 -15.52
C HIS A 62 7.23 -2.94 -16.04
N PHE A 63 8.18 -3.84 -16.27
CA PHE A 63 9.56 -3.58 -16.59
C PHE A 63 9.72 -3.21 -18.07
N PHE A 64 10.67 -2.32 -18.34
CA PHE A 64 11.22 -1.94 -19.65
C PHE A 64 10.47 -0.83 -20.42
N MET A 65 11.28 0.04 -21.04
CA MET A 65 10.91 1.23 -21.84
C MET A 65 10.48 2.50 -21.09
N LEU A 66 10.95 2.73 -19.86
CA LEU A 66 10.88 4.06 -19.27
C LEU A 66 11.90 5.00 -19.97
N PRO A 67 11.50 6.21 -20.42
CA PRO A 67 12.44 7.19 -20.94
C PRO A 67 13.32 7.71 -19.79
N GLY A 68 14.51 7.15 -19.62
CA GLY A 68 15.48 7.57 -18.60
C GLY A 68 15.78 6.50 -17.55
N ARG A 69 16.64 6.84 -16.58
CA ARG A 69 16.98 5.93 -15.48
C ARG A 69 15.82 5.90 -14.51
N GLU A 70 15.37 4.72 -14.10
CA GLU A 70 14.16 4.57 -13.28
C GLU A 70 14.21 5.34 -11.93
N TYR A 71 15.40 5.62 -11.36
CA TYR A 71 15.55 6.44 -10.14
C TYR A 71 15.35 7.94 -10.35
N GLN A 72 15.40 8.42 -11.61
CA GLN A 72 15.17 9.82 -11.95
C GLN A 72 13.69 10.12 -12.19
N ASN A 73 12.88 9.08 -12.41
CA ASN A 73 11.51 9.22 -12.88
C ASN A 73 10.49 8.83 -11.80
N ASP A 74 10.63 7.65 -11.18
CA ASP A 74 9.51 7.05 -10.43
C ASP A 74 9.90 6.36 -9.11
N TYR A 75 11.18 6.09 -8.85
CA TYR A 75 11.63 5.31 -7.67
C TYR A 75 12.74 6.02 -6.88
N ASP A 76 12.52 7.29 -6.57
CA ASP A 76 13.40 8.13 -5.77
C ASP A 76 13.15 7.97 -4.25
N ASN A 77 13.84 8.79 -3.45
CA ASN A 77 13.68 8.78 -1.99
C ASN A 77 12.28 9.22 -1.55
N ASP A 78 11.65 10.15 -2.26
CA ASP A 78 10.33 10.66 -1.90
C ASP A 78 9.26 9.58 -2.10
N PHE A 79 9.36 8.82 -3.20
CA PHE A 79 8.56 7.64 -3.45
C PHE A 79 8.71 6.59 -2.33
N HIS A 80 9.96 6.35 -1.88
CA HIS A 80 10.21 5.44 -0.77
C HIS A 80 9.55 5.92 0.51
N MET A 81 9.74 7.19 0.87
CA MET A 81 9.20 7.78 2.10
C MET A 81 7.67 7.75 2.10
N ARG A 82 7.04 8.03 0.96
CA ARG A 82 5.59 7.92 0.78
C ARG A 82 5.09 6.49 0.99
N ALA A 83 5.75 5.51 0.37
CA ALA A 83 5.40 4.09 0.54
C ALA A 83 5.54 3.62 2.00
N VAL A 84 6.59 4.07 2.70
CA VAL A 84 6.79 3.80 4.13
C VAL A 84 5.70 4.47 4.96
N GLY A 85 5.29 5.69 4.61
CA GLY A 85 4.19 6.41 5.26
C GLY A 85 2.87 5.64 5.18
N ALA A 86 2.48 5.20 3.99
CA ALA A 86 1.26 4.40 3.78
C ALA A 86 1.28 3.11 4.61
N PHE A 87 2.41 2.39 4.62
CA PHE A 87 2.57 1.16 5.39
C PHE A 87 2.48 1.38 6.91
N ARG A 88 3.20 2.39 7.43
CA ARG A 88 3.17 2.73 8.86
C ARG A 88 1.78 3.20 9.29
N GLY A 89 1.11 3.98 8.45
CA GLY A 89 -0.27 4.42 8.66
C GLY A 89 -1.21 3.24 8.80
N LEU A 90 -1.11 2.26 7.90
CA LEU A 90 -1.91 1.03 7.98
C LEU A 90 -1.63 0.25 9.28
N ILE A 91 -0.38 0.02 9.66
CA ILE A 91 -0.05 -0.69 10.90
C ILE A 91 -0.64 0.03 12.12
N ALA A 92 -0.46 1.36 12.20
CA ALA A 92 -0.97 2.15 13.30
C ALA A 92 -2.51 2.08 13.39
N ALA A 93 -3.19 2.19 12.24
CA ALA A 93 -4.64 2.08 12.15
C ALA A 93 -5.13 0.70 12.61
N LEU A 94 -4.54 -0.39 12.09
CA LEU A 94 -4.94 -1.75 12.46
C LEU A 94 -4.71 -2.01 13.95
N ASN A 95 -3.53 -1.70 14.49
CA ASN A 95 -3.20 -1.89 15.91
C ASN A 95 -4.13 -1.12 16.87
N LYS A 96 -4.63 0.05 16.46
CA LYS A 96 -5.57 0.84 17.26
C LYS A 96 -6.94 0.17 17.38
N HIS A 97 -7.34 -0.60 16.36
CA HIS A 97 -8.69 -1.18 16.25
C HIS A 97 -8.74 -2.70 16.52
N GLY A 98 -7.60 -3.37 16.58
CA GLY A 98 -7.47 -4.77 17.01
C GLY A 98 -6.02 -5.28 16.93
N PRO A 99 -5.68 -6.38 17.62
CA PRO A 99 -4.39 -7.02 17.43
C PRO A 99 -4.25 -7.56 16.00
N LEU A 100 -3.08 -7.34 15.41
CA LEU A 100 -2.65 -7.93 14.14
C LEU A 100 -2.41 -9.44 14.25
#